data_AF-A0A7R9SXD8-F1
#
_entry.id   AF-A0A7R9SXD8-F1
#
_cell.length_a   1.000
_cell.length_b   1.000
_cell.length_c   1.000
_cell.angle_alpha   90.00
_cell.angle_beta   90.00
_cell.angle_gamma   90.00
#
_symmetry.space_group_name_H-M   'P 1'
#
loop_
_entity.id
_entity.type
_entity.pdbx_description
1 polymer ?
#
loop_
_entity_poly.entity_id
_entity_poly.type
_entity_poly.pdbx_seq_one_letter_code
_entity_poly.pdbx_strand_id
1 'polypeptide(L)'
;FCKHCRHINVLRWCRVSDELRNGISTVRAALANDGPSRDAANLYVLLRARDTALADTQTARVMREGTATAQEDELRRACGTVLRRACAGAHSEPLTEELISAEWISEIARWGDTEPHTVATVIGGIVSQEAIKLVTRQFVPLDGVLVYNAVRGDAAVLDVAKTA
;
A
#
# COMPACT_ATOMS: atom_id res chain seq x y z
N PHE A 1 -0.90 4.49 -36.43
CA PHE A 1 0.30 3.66 -36.17
C PHE A 1 1.59 4.37 -36.59
N CYS A 2 1.84 4.62 -37.89
CA CYS A 2 3.12 5.19 -38.36
C CYS A 2 3.52 6.53 -37.71
N LYS A 3 2.54 7.41 -37.41
CA LYS A 3 2.78 8.68 -36.70
C LYS A 3 3.31 8.51 -35.26
N HIS A 4 2.98 7.41 -34.60
CA HIS A 4 3.26 7.19 -33.18
C HIS A 4 4.11 5.94 -32.92
N CYS A 5 4.80 5.40 -33.94
CA CYS A 5 5.58 4.16 -33.79
C CYS A 5 6.64 4.25 -32.70
N ARG A 6 7.26 5.42 -32.50
CA ARG A 6 8.23 5.70 -31.43
C ARG A 6 7.63 5.82 -30.02
N HIS A 7 6.30 5.90 -29.90
CA HIS A 7 5.60 6.14 -28.63
C HIS A 7 4.70 4.96 -28.23
N ILE A 8 4.88 3.80 -28.85
CA ILE A 8 4.15 2.59 -28.49
C ILE A 8 4.60 2.17 -27.09
N ASN A 9 3.63 2.07 -26.18
CA ASN A 9 3.85 1.55 -24.84
C ASN A 9 3.01 0.28 -24.64
N VAL A 10 3.60 -0.69 -23.94
CA VAL A 10 2.92 -1.92 -23.53
C VAL A 10 3.04 -2.00 -22.02
N LEU A 11 1.91 -1.97 -21.33
CA LEU A 11 1.84 -2.13 -19.88
C LEU A 11 1.37 -3.54 -19.53
N ARG A 12 1.98 -4.12 -18.50
CA ARG A 12 1.63 -5.44 -17.96
C ARG A 12 1.57 -5.34 -16.45
N TRP A 13 0.35 -5.30 -15.92
CA TRP A 13 0.14 -5.32 -14.47
C TRP A 13 0.29 -6.73 -13.91
N CYS A 14 0.70 -6.81 -12.65
CA CYS A 14 0.67 -8.05 -11.88
C CYS A 14 -0.78 -8.41 -11.54
N ARG A 15 -1.02 -9.70 -11.27
CA ARG A 15 -2.33 -10.10 -10.72
C ARG A 15 -2.40 -9.68 -9.27
N VAL A 16 -3.58 -9.27 -8.82
CA VAL A 16 -3.84 -8.97 -7.40
C VAL A 16 -3.46 -10.17 -6.50
N SER A 17 -3.64 -11.41 -6.98
CA SER A 17 -3.20 -12.60 -6.24
C SER A 17 -1.67 -12.68 -6.03
N ASP A 18 -0.89 -12.18 -6.98
CA ASP A 18 0.57 -12.16 -6.90
C ASP A 18 1.03 -11.01 -5.99
N GLU A 19 0.37 -9.86 -6.09
CA GLU A 19 0.52 -8.72 -5.19
C GLU A 19 0.25 -9.10 -3.73
N LEU A 20 -0.83 -9.83 -3.46
CA LEU A 20 -1.18 -10.27 -2.10
C LEU A 20 -0.16 -11.25 -1.49
N ARG A 21 0.50 -12.05 -2.34
CA ARG A 21 1.51 -13.02 -1.90
C ARG A 21 2.88 -12.37 -1.69
N ASN A 22 3.31 -11.55 -2.66
CA ASN A 22 4.69 -11.09 -2.78
C ASN A 22 4.85 -9.58 -2.75
N GLY A 23 3.77 -8.79 -2.71
CA GLY A 23 3.85 -7.35 -2.86
C GLY A 23 4.63 -6.66 -1.75
N ILE A 24 4.60 -7.20 -0.55
CA ILE A 24 5.33 -6.62 0.58
C ILE A 24 6.83 -6.86 0.48
N SER A 25 7.26 -7.99 -0.10
CA SER A 25 8.68 -8.24 -0.30
C SER A 25 9.28 -7.34 -1.39
N THR A 26 8.49 -6.89 -2.37
CA THR A 26 8.95 -5.93 -3.41
C THR A 26 9.06 -4.50 -2.88
N VAL A 27 8.28 -4.13 -1.87
CA VAL A 27 8.30 -2.79 -1.26
C VAL A 27 9.48 -2.60 -0.28
N ARG A 28 10.26 -3.65 0.01
CA ARG A 28 11.46 -3.59 0.87
C ARG A 28 12.43 -2.45 0.50
N ALA A 29 12.69 -2.25 -0.79
CA ALA A 29 13.58 -1.18 -1.24
C ALA A 29 13.00 0.21 -0.94
N ALA A 30 11.69 0.39 -1.04
CA ALA A 30 11.03 1.64 -0.71
C ALA A 30 11.03 1.92 0.81
N LEU A 31 10.96 0.88 1.66
CA LEU A 31 11.08 1.02 3.12
C LEU A 31 12.49 1.49 3.56
N ALA A 32 13.53 1.17 2.78
CA ALA A 32 14.91 1.53 3.10
C ALA A 32 15.30 2.96 2.71
N ASN A 33 14.56 3.60 1.79
CA ASN A 33 14.88 4.92 1.25
C ASN A 33 14.07 6.01 1.95
N ASP A 34 14.69 7.07 2.44
CA ASP A 34 13.93 8.18 3.03
C ASP A 34 13.15 8.98 1.97
N GLY A 35 11.98 9.49 2.35
CA GLY A 35 11.12 10.33 1.52
C GLY A 35 9.71 9.76 1.26
N PRO A 36 9.00 10.28 0.25
CA PRO A 36 7.59 9.93 0.00
C PRO A 36 7.38 8.44 -0.32
N SER A 37 8.40 7.78 -0.88
CA SER A 37 8.36 6.34 -1.16
C SER A 37 8.32 5.50 0.12
N ARG A 38 9.00 5.92 1.20
CA ARG A 38 8.94 5.23 2.50
C ARG A 38 7.63 5.47 3.21
N ASP A 39 7.09 6.69 3.15
CA ASP A 39 5.77 6.99 3.69
C ASP A 39 4.69 6.15 3.00
N ALA A 40 4.72 6.09 1.66
CA ALA A 40 3.85 5.23 0.88
C ALA A 40 4.02 3.74 1.21
N ALA A 41 5.25 3.28 1.39
CA ALA A 41 5.55 1.91 1.77
C ALA A 41 5.03 1.56 3.17
N ASN A 42 5.22 2.45 4.15
CA ASN A 42 4.68 2.30 5.50
C ASN A 42 3.16 2.18 5.47
N LEU A 43 2.49 3.10 4.76
CA LEU A 43 1.04 3.08 4.57
C LEU A 43 0.57 1.79 3.90
N TYR A 44 1.21 1.37 2.82
CA TYR A 44 0.88 0.13 2.13
C TYR A 44 0.96 -1.08 3.07
N VAL A 45 2.06 -1.24 3.80
CA VAL A 45 2.25 -2.37 4.73
C VAL A 45 1.24 -2.32 5.88
N LEU A 46 0.99 -1.15 6.46
CA LEU A 46 0.05 -1.00 7.58
C LEU A 46 -1.41 -1.20 7.16
N LEU A 47 -1.81 -0.79 5.96
CA LEU A 47 -3.13 -1.11 5.42
C LEU A 47 -3.30 -2.63 5.25
N ARG A 48 -2.27 -3.33 4.74
CA ARG A 48 -2.28 -4.81 4.66
C ARG A 48 -2.35 -5.48 6.04
N ALA A 49 -1.63 -4.92 7.02
CA ALA A 49 -1.68 -5.38 8.41
C ALA A 49 -3.08 -5.18 9.00
N ARG A 50 -3.68 -4.02 8.79
CA ARG A 50 -5.03 -3.69 9.23
C ARG A 50 -6.07 -4.62 8.60
N ASP A 51 -6.01 -4.86 7.29
CA ASP A 51 -6.89 -5.82 6.60
C ASP A 51 -6.78 -7.23 7.23
N THR A 52 -5.56 -7.65 7.56
CA THR A 52 -5.31 -8.94 8.22
C THR A 52 -5.91 -8.99 9.62
N ALA A 53 -5.81 -7.90 10.39
CA ALA A 53 -6.40 -7.78 11.71
C ALA A 53 -7.93 -7.68 11.67
N LEU A 54 -8.52 -7.12 10.61
CA LEU A 54 -9.97 -7.05 10.44
C LEU A 54 -10.58 -8.38 9.95
N ALA A 55 -9.77 -9.28 9.39
CA ALA A 55 -10.23 -10.58 8.89
C ALA A 55 -10.58 -11.58 10.02
N ASP A 56 -9.94 -11.48 11.19
CA ASP A 56 -10.29 -12.27 12.37
C ASP A 56 -11.28 -11.52 13.28
N THR A 57 -12.29 -12.22 13.77
CA THR A 57 -13.42 -11.60 14.50
C THR A 57 -12.98 -11.01 15.84
N GLN A 58 -12.04 -11.66 16.52
CA GLN A 58 -11.57 -11.22 17.83
C GLN A 58 -10.67 -9.99 17.70
N THR A 59 -9.75 -10.01 16.74
CA THR A 59 -8.88 -8.87 16.45
C THR A 59 -9.65 -7.69 15.85
N ALA A 60 -10.67 -7.95 15.01
CA ALA A 60 -11.53 -6.89 14.48
C ALA A 60 -12.28 -6.12 15.57
N ARG A 61 -12.71 -6.82 16.63
CA ARG A 61 -13.32 -6.17 17.79
C ARG A 61 -12.35 -5.23 18.49
N VAL A 62 -11.10 -5.66 18.69
CA VAL A 62 -10.04 -4.80 19.27
C VAL A 62 -9.79 -3.58 18.39
N MET A 63 -9.72 -3.77 17.07
CA MET A 63 -9.48 -2.68 16.12
C MET A 63 -10.61 -1.64 16.07
N ARG A 64 -11.85 -2.03 16.35
CA ARG A 64 -13.02 -1.14 16.29
C ARG A 64 -13.40 -0.51 17.63
N GLU A 65 -13.30 -1.28 18.71
CA GLU A 65 -13.84 -0.92 20.03
C GLU A 65 -12.76 -0.80 21.11
N GLY A 66 -11.51 -1.17 20.80
CA GLY A 66 -10.39 -1.14 21.74
C GLY A 66 -9.93 0.27 22.08
N THR A 67 -9.15 0.38 23.16
CA THR A 67 -8.41 1.61 23.46
C THR A 67 -7.33 1.86 22.41
N ALA A 68 -6.90 3.11 22.24
CA ALA A 68 -5.82 3.46 21.31
C ALA A 68 -4.58 2.57 21.47
N THR A 69 -4.18 2.31 22.73
CA THR A 69 -3.06 1.41 23.04
C THR A 69 -3.30 -0.03 22.59
N ALA A 70 -4.50 -0.57 22.81
CA ALA A 70 -4.82 -1.93 22.38
C ALA A 70 -4.88 -2.06 20.85
N GLN A 71 -5.36 -1.01 20.16
CA GLN A 71 -5.36 -0.94 18.70
C GLN A 71 -3.95 -0.86 18.13
N GLU A 72 -3.06 -0.07 18.74
CA GLU A 72 -1.65 0.03 18.36
C GLU A 72 -0.91 -1.31 18.52
N ASP A 73 -1.10 -1.98 19.67
CA ASP A 73 -0.51 -3.31 19.94
C ASP A 73 -1.02 -4.38 18.96
N GLU A 74 -2.31 -4.33 18.64
CA GLU A 74 -2.93 -5.20 17.63
C GLU A 74 -2.34 -4.97 16.24
N LEU A 75 -2.26 -3.72 15.81
CA LEU A 75 -1.72 -3.36 14.51
C LEU A 75 -0.24 -3.73 14.38
N ARG A 76 0.56 -3.51 15.43
CA ARG A 76 1.97 -3.90 15.50
C ARG A 76 2.12 -5.42 15.30
N ARG A 77 1.34 -6.22 16.02
CA ARG A 77 1.35 -7.69 15.89
C ARG A 77 0.90 -8.17 14.51
N ALA A 78 -0.13 -7.54 13.94
CA ALA A 78 -0.60 -7.83 12.60
C ALA A 78 0.46 -7.49 11.54
N CYS A 79 1.15 -6.36 11.71
CA CYS A 79 2.27 -5.94 10.87
C CYS A 79 3.39 -6.98 10.88
N GLY A 80 3.84 -7.42 12.07
CA GLY A 80 4.84 -8.47 12.18
C GLY A 80 4.40 -9.78 11.50
N THR A 81 3.11 -10.13 11.56
CA THR A 81 2.58 -11.32 10.90
C THR A 81 2.66 -11.22 9.38
N VAL A 82 2.27 -10.06 8.85
CA VAL A 82 2.28 -9.77 7.42
C VAL A 82 3.71 -9.72 6.86
N LEU A 83 4.64 -9.07 7.57
CA LEU A 83 6.05 -9.02 7.18
C LEU A 83 6.71 -10.41 7.21
N ARG A 84 6.43 -11.24 8.23
CA ARG A 84 6.92 -12.62 8.29
C ARG A 84 6.39 -13.47 7.14
N ARG A 85 5.11 -13.36 6.81
CA ARG A 85 4.50 -14.08 5.67
C ARG A 85 5.17 -13.70 4.35
N ALA A 86 5.47 -12.42 4.15
CA ALA A 86 6.17 -11.94 2.96
C ALA A 86 7.61 -12.49 2.85
N CYS A 87 8.24 -12.87 3.96
CA CYS A 87 9.58 -13.46 3.99
C CYS A 87 9.58 -15.00 3.93
N ALA A 88 8.43 -15.67 4.11
CA ALA A 88 8.34 -17.12 4.27
C ALA A 88 8.74 -17.97 3.02
N GLY A 89 9.15 -17.33 1.92
CA GLY A 89 9.66 -17.98 0.72
C GLY A 89 10.92 -17.34 0.14
N ALA A 90 11.53 -16.37 0.82
CA ALA A 90 12.71 -15.66 0.33
C ALA A 90 13.92 -15.93 1.24
N HIS A 91 15.09 -16.23 0.68
CA HIS A 91 16.37 -16.32 1.41
C HIS A 91 16.89 -14.96 1.92
N SER A 92 16.02 -13.96 1.99
CA SER A 92 16.33 -12.61 2.44
C SER A 92 16.16 -12.47 3.95
N GLU A 93 16.92 -11.55 4.54
CA GLU A 93 16.77 -11.12 5.94
C GLU A 93 15.29 -10.89 6.31
N PRO A 94 14.88 -11.33 7.52
CA PRO A 94 13.51 -11.20 7.98
C PRO A 94 13.15 -9.72 8.13
N LEU A 95 12.04 -9.31 7.51
CA LEU A 95 11.46 -8.00 7.76
C LEU A 95 10.79 -8.02 9.13
N THR A 96 11.26 -7.17 10.04
CA THR A 96 10.65 -6.97 11.37
C THR A 96 9.79 -5.71 11.37
N GLU A 97 8.86 -5.66 12.32
CA GLU A 97 8.01 -4.48 12.54
C GLU A 97 8.82 -3.21 12.88
N GLU A 98 10.08 -3.34 13.30
CA GLU A 98 11.00 -2.23 13.57
C GLU A 98 11.33 -1.39 12.33
N LEU A 99 11.16 -1.94 11.12
CA LEU A 99 11.33 -1.16 9.89
C LEU A 99 10.21 -0.12 9.70
N ILE A 100 9.06 -0.34 10.33
CA ILE A 100 7.92 0.57 10.27
C ILE A 100 8.01 1.54 11.44
N SER A 101 7.94 2.85 11.15
CA SER A 101 7.97 3.86 12.22
C SER A 101 6.74 3.71 13.12
N ALA A 102 6.97 3.78 14.44
CA ALA A 102 5.92 3.72 15.45
C ALA A 102 4.88 4.84 15.29
N GLU A 103 5.29 6.00 14.76
CA GLU A 103 4.39 7.12 14.48
C GLU A 103 3.32 6.74 13.46
N TRP A 104 3.68 5.96 12.43
CA TRP A 104 2.74 5.48 11.42
C TRP A 104 1.76 4.45 12.00
N ILE A 105 2.20 3.62 12.95
CA ILE A 105 1.33 2.65 13.65
C ILE A 105 0.27 3.42 14.47
N SER A 106 0.70 4.41 15.26
CA SER A 106 -0.20 5.25 16.04
C SER A 106 -1.18 6.00 15.15
N GLU A 107 -0.69 6.54 14.03
CA GLU A 107 -1.52 7.32 13.11
C GLU A 107 -2.60 6.46 12.42
N ILE A 108 -2.26 5.24 11.99
CA ILE A 108 -3.24 4.30 11.42
C ILE A 108 -4.25 3.85 12.48
N ALA A 109 -3.82 3.59 13.72
CA ALA A 109 -4.75 3.27 14.82
C ALA A 109 -5.73 4.44 15.05
N ARG A 110 -5.23 5.68 15.05
CA ARG A 110 -6.01 6.92 15.23
C ARG A 110 -7.04 7.17 14.13
N TRP A 111 -6.77 6.78 12.88
CA TRP A 111 -7.68 7.05 11.75
C TRP A 111 -9.02 6.33 11.82
N GLY A 112 -9.11 5.20 12.55
CA GLY A 112 -10.39 4.59 12.92
C GLY A 112 -11.36 4.32 11.77
N ASP A 113 -10.89 3.82 10.63
CA ASP A 113 -11.69 3.53 9.40
C ASP A 113 -12.50 4.73 8.86
N THR A 114 -12.07 5.96 9.18
CA THR A 114 -12.71 7.16 8.64
C THR A 114 -12.38 7.37 7.17
N GLU A 115 -13.32 7.94 6.41
CA GLU A 115 -13.15 8.32 5.01
C GLU A 115 -13.36 9.83 4.85
N PRO A 116 -12.31 10.65 5.03
CA PRO A 116 -12.44 12.10 4.88
C PRO A 116 -12.81 12.48 3.44
N HIS A 117 -13.86 13.29 3.27
CA HIS A 117 -14.36 13.70 1.96
C HIS A 117 -13.29 14.32 1.06
N THR A 118 -12.37 15.09 1.63
CA THR A 118 -11.26 15.72 0.88
C THR A 118 -10.31 14.68 0.31
N VAL A 119 -9.98 13.63 1.06
CA VAL A 119 -9.12 12.52 0.61
C VAL A 119 -9.84 11.72 -0.47
N ALA A 120 -11.10 11.36 -0.23
CA ALA A 120 -11.92 10.64 -1.20
C ALA A 120 -12.07 11.41 -2.53
N THR A 121 -12.20 12.74 -2.47
CA THR A 121 -12.29 13.60 -3.66
C THR A 121 -11.01 13.56 -4.49
N VAL A 122 -9.83 13.65 -3.85
CA VAL A 122 -8.54 13.56 -4.55
C VAL A 122 -8.36 12.19 -5.21
N ILE A 123 -8.60 11.12 -4.47
CA ILE A 123 -8.52 9.75 -4.99
C ILE A 123 -9.51 9.54 -6.14
N GLY A 124 -10.76 10.03 -6.00
CA GLY A 124 -11.79 9.94 -7.02
C GLY A 124 -11.38 10.64 -8.33
N GLY A 125 -10.71 11.79 -8.24
CA GLY A 125 -10.16 12.49 -9.40
C GLY A 125 -9.06 11.68 -10.11
N ILE A 126 -8.13 11.11 -9.35
CA ILE A 126 -7.05 10.26 -9.88
C ILE A 126 -7.65 9.02 -10.58
N VAL A 127 -8.53 8.29 -9.89
CA VAL A 127 -9.16 7.07 -10.41
C VAL A 127 -10.00 7.36 -11.65
N SER A 128 -10.77 8.45 -11.67
CA SER A 128 -11.55 8.85 -12.85
C SER A 128 -10.67 9.10 -14.06
N GLN A 129 -9.52 9.77 -13.86
CA GLN A 129 -8.59 10.01 -14.95
C GLN A 129 -7.97 8.70 -15.43
N GLU A 130 -7.52 7.80 -14.54
CA GLU A 130 -7.00 6.48 -14.92
C GLU A 130 -8.02 5.65 -15.71
N ALA A 131 -9.31 5.70 -15.32
CA ALA A 131 -10.39 5.06 -16.07
C ALA A 131 -10.52 5.64 -17.49
N ILE A 132 -10.46 6.97 -17.65
CA ILE A 132 -10.48 7.62 -18.98
C ILE A 132 -9.28 7.15 -19.82
N LYS A 133 -8.07 7.04 -19.23
CA LYS A 133 -6.89 6.55 -19.94
C LYS A 133 -7.09 5.13 -20.48
N LEU A 134 -7.66 4.24 -19.65
CA LEU A 134 -7.93 2.85 -20.03
C LEU A 134 -8.99 2.75 -21.14
N VAL A 135 -10.09 3.50 -21.03
CA VAL A 135 -11.20 3.48 -22.00
C VAL A 135 -10.76 4.06 -23.34
N THR A 136 -10.08 5.20 -23.33
CA THR A 136 -9.68 5.91 -24.55
C THR A 136 -8.45 5.32 -25.21
N ARG A 137 -7.57 4.68 -24.44
CA ARG A 137 -6.24 4.20 -24.88
C ARG A 137 -5.37 5.31 -25.48
N GLN A 138 -5.59 6.56 -25.07
CA GLN A 138 -4.90 7.74 -25.62
C GLN A 138 -3.70 8.18 -24.79
N PHE A 139 -3.65 7.78 -23.52
CA PHE A 139 -2.61 8.14 -22.57
C PHE A 139 -2.08 6.88 -21.88
N VAL A 140 -0.95 7.00 -21.19
CA VAL A 140 -0.32 5.90 -20.45
C VAL A 140 -0.92 5.85 -19.04
N PRO A 141 -1.66 4.78 -18.69
CA PRO A 141 -2.11 4.58 -17.31
C PRO A 141 -0.95 4.35 -16.35
N LEU A 142 -1.23 4.51 -15.07
CA LEU A 142 -0.27 4.23 -13.99
C LEU A 142 0.10 2.76 -13.95
N ASP A 143 1.38 2.49 -13.74
CA ASP A 143 1.92 1.14 -13.65
C ASP A 143 2.49 0.89 -12.24
N GLY A 144 1.70 0.24 -11.38
CA GLY A 144 2.02 0.00 -9.97
C GLY A 144 0.87 0.38 -9.05
N VAL A 145 1.17 0.54 -7.76
CA VAL A 145 0.21 0.96 -6.73
C VAL A 145 0.51 2.39 -6.33
N LEU A 146 -0.41 3.32 -6.61
CA LEU A 146 -0.29 4.69 -6.14
C LEU A 146 -0.81 4.80 -4.70
N VAL A 147 0.03 5.35 -3.83
CA VAL A 147 -0.34 5.68 -2.45
C VAL A 147 -0.30 7.20 -2.30
N TYR A 148 -1.42 7.77 -1.86
CA TYR A 148 -1.54 9.20 -1.58
C TYR A 148 -1.51 9.43 -0.08
N ASN A 149 -0.60 10.30 0.36
CA ASN A 149 -0.49 10.72 1.75
C ASN A 149 -1.04 12.15 1.89
N ALA A 150 -2.28 12.23 2.34
CA ALA A 150 -2.98 13.50 2.50
C ALA A 150 -2.41 14.40 3.62
N VAL A 151 -1.66 13.83 4.58
CA VAL A 151 -1.02 14.61 5.66
C VAL A 151 0.06 15.52 5.10
N ARG A 152 0.84 15.02 4.13
CA ARG A 152 1.92 15.77 3.48
C ARG A 152 1.52 16.38 2.14
N GLY A 153 0.41 15.91 1.56
CA GLY A 153 -0.06 16.33 0.24
C GLY A 153 0.79 15.76 -0.90
N ASP A 154 1.47 14.64 -0.67
CA ASP A 154 2.32 13.95 -1.65
C ASP A 154 1.76 12.56 -2.01
N ALA A 155 2.30 12.00 -3.09
CA ALA A 155 1.97 10.66 -3.56
C ALA A 155 3.21 9.97 -4.10
N ALA A 156 3.28 8.65 -3.96
CA ALA A 156 4.30 7.83 -4.57
C ALA A 156 3.68 6.60 -5.24
N VAL A 157 4.36 6.12 -6.28
CA VAL A 157 4.00 4.87 -6.97
C VAL A 157 4.95 3.77 -6.49
N LEU A 158 4.36 2.70 -5.97
CA LEU A 158 5.09 1.52 -5.54
C LEU A 158 5.06 0.47 -6.65
N ASP A 159 6.24 -0.07 -6.98
CA ASP A 159 6.36 -1.22 -7.86
C ASP A 159 6.09 -2.51 -7.08
N VAL A 160 4.83 -2.95 -7.10
CA VAL A 160 4.37 -4.09 -6.32
C VAL A 160 4.25 -5.34 -7.19
N ALA A 161 4.94 -6.42 -6.81
CA ALA A 161 4.88 -7.74 -7.46
C ALA A 161 5.11 -7.76 -9.00
N LYS A 162 5.82 -6.76 -9.54
CA LYS A 162 6.25 -6.80 -10.95
C LYS A 162 7.30 -7.89 -11.12
N THR A 163 7.00 -8.86 -11.98
CA THR A 163 8.00 -9.81 -12.48
C THR A 163 8.80 -9.10 -13.56
N ALA A 164 10.13 -9.09 -13.42
CA ALA A 164 11.04 -8.53 -14.43
C ALA A 164 10.89 -9.23 -15.79
#